data_AF-A0A1J4RJ78-F1
#
_entry.id   AF-A0A1J4RJ78-F1
#
_cell.length_a   1.000
_cell.length_b   1.000
_cell.length_c   1.000
_cell.angle_alpha   90.00
_cell.angle_beta   90.00
_cell.angle_gamma   90.00
#
_symmetry.space_group_name_H-M   'P 1'
#
loop_
_entity.id
_entity.type
_entity.pdbx_description
1 polymer ?
#
loop_
_entity_poly.entity_id
_entity_poly.type
_entity_poly.pdbx_seq_one_letter_code
_entity_poly.pdbx_strand_id
1 'polypeptide(L)' 'MFKISAVVFVIAAPTLMGILAVAVMATPSLMNEGAKWISAAAGIGLLLSLPISYFIARSIDSVIKKG' A
#
# COMPACT_ATOMS: atom_id res chain seq x y z
N MET A 1 -11.14 -15.65 -0.91
CA MET A 1 -10.59 -14.43 -1.56
C MET A 1 -10.95 -13.10 -0.89
N PHE A 2 -12.19 -12.58 -0.91
CA PHE A 2 -12.50 -11.20 -0.43
C PHE A 2 -12.09 -10.92 1.03
N LYS A 3 -12.31 -11.89 1.93
CA LYS A 3 -11.88 -11.79 3.35
C LYS A 3 -10.35 -11.70 3.49
N ILE A 4 -9.62 -12.53 2.73
CA ILE A 4 -8.15 -12.53 2.73
C ILE A 4 -7.64 -11.21 2.14
N SER A 5 -8.24 -10.73 1.05
CA SER A 5 -7.90 -9.45 0.44
C SER A 5 -8.14 -8.28 1.39
N ALA A 6 -9.21 -8.29 2.18
CA ALA A 6 -9.47 -7.26 3.19
C ALA A 6 -8.42 -7.28 4.30
N VAL A 7 -8.05 -8.46 4.80
CA VAL A 7 -6.99 -8.60 5.81
C VAL A 7 -5.64 -8.11 5.27
N VAL A 8 -5.28 -8.50 4.05
CA VAL A 8 -4.04 -8.04 3.42
C VAL A 8 -4.07 -6.53 3.18
N PHE A 9 -5.22 -5.97 2.79
CA PHE A 9 -5.37 -4.54 2.55
C PHE A 9 -5.17 -3.69 3.80
N VAL A 10 -5.68 -4.12 4.96
CA VAL A 10 -5.49 -3.43 6.24
C VAL A 10 -4.02 -3.30 6.61
N ILE A 11 -3.16 -4.22 6.15
CA ILE A 11 -1.73 -4.17 6.37
C ILE A 11 -1.03 -3.40 5.23
N ALA A 12 -1.30 -3.79 3.98
CA ALA A 12 -0.62 -3.25 2.81
C ALA A 12 -0.86 -1.74 2.61
N ALA A 13 -2.07 -1.24 2.92
CA ALA A 13 -2.41 0.17 2.77
C ALA A 13 -1.55 1.08 3.67
N PRO A 14 -1.58 0.98 5.01
CA PRO A 14 -0.76 1.83 5.86
C PRO A 14 0.74 1.61 5.64
N THR A 15 1.19 0.40 5.31
CA THR A 15 2.61 0.15 4.99
C THR A 15 3.06 0.92 3.75
N LEU A 16 2.32 0.84 2.64
CA LEU A 16 2.68 1.55 1.41
C LEU A 16 2.54 3.07 1.55
N MET A 17 1.50 3.52 2.25
CA MET A 17 1.34 4.93 2.59
C MET A 17 2.53 5.46 3.39
N GLY A 18 2.95 4.71 4.41
CA GLY A 18 4.10 5.06 5.26
C GLY A 18 5.41 5.09 4.48
N ILE A 19 5.69 4.08 3.66
CA ILE A 19 6.91 4.02 2.83
C ILE A 19 6.99 5.24 1.89
N LEU A 20 5.89 5.58 1.22
CA LEU A 20 5.88 6.71 0.28
C LEU A 20 5.96 8.05 1.01
N ALA A 21 5.33 8.19 2.18
CA ALA A 21 5.48 9.37 3.03
C ALA A 21 6.94 9.57 3.47
N VAL A 22 7.61 8.49 3.89
CA VAL A 22 9.04 8.53 4.23
C VAL A 22 9.90 8.88 3.02
N ALA A 23 9.58 8.36 1.82
CA ALA A 23 10.29 8.72 0.60
C ALA A 23 10.18 10.22 0.26
N VAL A 24 9.01 10.83 0.51
CA VAL A 24 8.81 12.28 0.37
C VAL A 24 9.67 13.05 1.39
N MET A 25 9.68 12.61 2.65
CA MET A 25 10.49 13.25 3.70
C MET A 25 11.99 13.11 3.47
N ALA A 26 12.44 12.01 2.87
CA ALA A 26 13.83 11.75 2.53
C ALA A 26 14.31 12.57 1.32
N THR A 27 13.41 13.19 0.56
CA THR A 27 13.73 13.93 -0.65
C THR A 27 13.57 15.44 -0.43
N PRO A 28 14.66 16.21 -0.32
CA PRO A 28 14.60 17.63 0.06
C PRO A 28 13.74 18.49 -0.85
N SER A 29 13.72 18.20 -2.16
CA SER A 29 12.91 18.94 -3.14
C SER A 29 11.39 18.75 -2.95
N LEU A 30 10.97 17.62 -2.40
CA LEU A 30 9.55 17.32 -2.12
C LEU A 30 9.14 17.83 -0.73
N MET A 31 10.07 17.90 0.22
CA MET A 31 9.80 18.32 1.60
C MET A 31 9.45 19.82 1.73
N ASN A 32 9.92 20.68 0.82
CA ASN A 32 9.51 22.09 0.78
C ASN A 32 8.00 22.28 0.64
N GLU A 33 7.33 21.37 -0.07
CA GLU A 33 5.86 21.29 -0.17
C GLU A 33 5.34 20.03 0.55
N GLY A 34 5.96 19.65 1.67
CA GLY A 34 5.77 18.36 2.34
C GLY A 34 4.30 18.04 2.64
N ALA A 35 3.49 19.02 3.07
CA ALA A 35 2.07 18.80 3.33
C ALA A 35 1.30 18.29 2.10
N LYS A 36 1.61 18.81 0.91
CA LYS A 36 0.97 18.41 -0.34
C LYS A 36 1.49 17.06 -0.84
N TRP A 37 2.81 16.88 -0.82
CA TRP A 37 3.44 15.67 -1.35
C TRP A 37 3.26 14.45 -0.45
N ILE A 38 3.25 14.61 0.88
CA ILE A 38 2.95 13.52 1.81
C ILE A 38 1.51 13.04 1.64
N SER A 39 0.53 13.95 1.54
CA SER A 39 -0.86 13.58 1.27
C SER A 39 -1.04 12.91 -0.09
N ALA A 40 -0.37 13.41 -1.13
CA ALA A 40 -0.39 12.79 -2.46
C ALA A 40 0.25 11.39 -2.44
N ALA A 41 1.41 11.23 -1.80
CA ALA A 41 2.11 9.97 -1.63
C ALA A 41 1.28 8.93 -0.86
N ALA A 42 0.61 9.37 0.22
CA ALA A 42 -0.33 8.54 0.96
C ALA A 42 -1.53 8.12 0.07
N GLY A 43 -2.10 9.03 -0.71
CA GLY A 43 -3.15 8.71 -1.67
C GLY A 43 -2.72 7.66 -2.69
N ILE A 44 -1.51 7.80 -3.25
CA ILE A 44 -0.93 6.83 -4.19
C ILE A 44 -0.71 5.47 -3.51
N GLY A 45 -0.17 5.46 -2.28
CA GLY A 45 0.04 4.22 -1.52
C GLY A 45 -1.25 3.45 -1.25
N LEU A 46 -2.34 4.17 -0.97
CA LEU A 46 -3.67 3.58 -0.80
C LEU A 46 -4.25 3.05 -2.12
N LEU A 47 -4.05 3.75 -3.23
CA LEU A 47 -4.52 3.28 -4.53
C LEU A 47 -3.74 2.05 -5.01
N LEU A 48 -2.44 1.99 -4.74
CA LEU A 48 -1.60 0.83 -5.07
C LEU A 48 -1.88 -0.37 -4.17
N SER A 49 -2.29 -0.16 -2.92
CA SER A 49 -2.59 -1.27 -2.01
C SER A 49 -3.81 -2.06 -2.45
N LEU A 50 -4.77 -1.48 -3.19
CA LEU A 50 -5.94 -2.18 -3.73
C LEU A 50 -5.57 -3.34 -4.67
N PRO A 51 -4.85 -3.14 -5.80
CA PRO A 51 -4.46 -4.22 -6.69
C PRO A 51 -3.46 -5.17 -6.03
N ILE A 52 -2.55 -4.66 -5.18
CA ILE A 52 -1.55 -5.47 -4.48
C ILE A 52 -2.23 -6.47 -3.54
N SER A 53 -3.21 -6.01 -2.76
CA SER A 53 -3.93 -6.85 -1.81
C SER A 53 -4.73 -7.95 -2.50
N TYR A 54 -5.32 -7.64 -3.65
CA TYR A 54 -6.03 -8.62 -4.48
C TYR A 54 -5.07 -9.69 -5.03
N PHE A 55 -3.92 -9.28 -5.56
CA PHE A 55 -2.92 -10.22 -6.09
C PHE A 55 -2.37 -11.14 -5.01
N ILE A 56 -2.02 -10.60 -3.85
CA ILE A 56 -1.52 -11.39 -2.71
C ILE A 56 -2.60 -12.35 -2.23
N ALA A 57 -3.85 -11.90 -2.09
CA ALA A 57 -4.96 -12.76 -1.68
C ALA A 57 -5.21 -13.89 -2.69
N ARG A 58 -5.04 -13.63 -3.99
CA ARG A 58 -5.14 -14.65 -5.04
C ARG A 58 -4.03 -15.69 -4.92
N SER A 59 -2.79 -15.26 -4.67
CA SER A 59 -1.67 -16.17 -4.44
C SER A 59 -1.89 -17.04 -3.20
N ILE A 60 -2.35 -16.46 -2.09
CA ILE A 60 -2.66 -17.19 -0.85
C ILE A 60 -3.77 -18.23 -1.08
N ASP A 61 -4.87 -17.86 -1.73
CA ASP A 61 -5.98 -18.78 -2.05
C ASP A 61 -5.51 -19.95 -2.92
N SER A 62 -4.59 -19.71 -3.86
CA SER A 62 -4.02 -20.75 -4.71
C SER A 62 -3.14 -21.76 -3.97
N VAL A 63 -2.41 -21.29 -2.94
CA VAL A 63 -1.56 -22.15 -2.10
C VAL A 63 -2.45 -23.00 -1.18
N ILE A 64 -3.47 -22.39 -0.57
CA ILE A 64 -4.41 -23.10 0.33
C ILE A 64 -5.16 -24.21 -0.42
N LYS A 65 -5.57 -23.99 -1.67
CA LYS A 65 -6.29 -25.00 -2.47
C LYS A 65 -5.44 -26.18 -2.92
N LYS A 66 -4.11 -26.08 -2.87
CA LYS A 66 -3.18 -27.14 -3.26
C LYS A 66 -2.75 -28.03 -2.08
N GLY A 67 -2.99 -27.60 -0.85
CA GLY A 67 -2.63 -28.32 0.38
C GLY A 67 -3.70 -29.26 0.87
#